data_AF-A0A0K2TD87-F1
#
_entry.id   AF-A0A0K2TD87-F1
#
_cell.length_a   1.000
_cell.length_b   1.000
_cell.length_c   1.000
_cell.angle_alpha   90.00
_cell.angle_beta   90.00
_cell.angle_gamma   90.00
#
_symmetry.space_group_name_H-M   'P 1'
#
loop_
_entity.id
_entity.type
_entity.pdbx_description
1 polymer ?
#
loop_
_entity_poly.entity_id
_entity_poly.type
_entity_poly.pdbx_seq_one_letter_code
_entity_poly.pdbx_strand_id
1 'polypeptide(L)'
;MVQKKSSSQTISIVALLFLVGFVTGEFNLEGSWKEDQYKREHLNDFLYAIGMSWFKRVYVTSTSWENTQNIEVDGDKYHITGVKGPHAESFDISFVADNITVTDIPMGSLGGVMDGTAELKNGVLYTYLANKETGIVEMKISRKMIDDIDEKPAFEFKNVHIPSGVVYKAVFIKQN
;
A
#
# COMPACT_ATOMS: atom_id res chain seq x y z
N MET A 1 1.12 27.43 77.21
CA MET A 1 2.42 27.43 76.50
C MET A 1 3.05 26.05 76.68
N VAL A 2 2.78 25.12 75.75
CA VAL A 2 3.48 23.83 75.62
C VAL A 2 3.50 23.50 74.13
N GLN A 3 4.66 23.68 73.50
CA GLN A 3 4.95 23.11 72.19
C GLN A 3 5.12 21.59 72.33
N LYS A 4 4.55 20.80 71.41
CA LYS A 4 5.15 19.50 71.05
C LYS A 4 4.80 19.07 69.62
N LYS A 5 5.87 19.11 68.82
CA LYS A 5 6.28 18.22 67.72
C LYS A 5 5.38 18.10 66.48
N SER A 6 5.83 18.82 65.46
CA SER A 6 5.74 18.53 64.02
C SER A 6 6.06 17.06 63.71
N SER A 7 5.15 16.38 63.01
CA SER A 7 5.44 15.19 62.21
C SER A 7 5.34 15.58 60.73
N SER A 8 6.49 15.85 60.12
CA SER A 8 6.63 15.99 58.67
C SER A 8 6.34 14.64 58.02
N GLN A 9 5.20 14.50 57.35
CA GLN A 9 4.94 13.36 56.48
C GLN A 9 5.58 13.64 55.12
N THR A 10 6.64 12.91 54.83
CA THR A 10 7.25 12.78 53.51
C THR A 10 6.23 12.15 52.55
N ILE A 11 5.61 12.97 51.70
CA ILE A 11 4.82 12.48 50.57
C ILE A 11 5.81 12.01 49.51
N SER A 12 6.06 10.70 49.48
CA SER A 12 6.82 10.07 48.40
C SER A 12 6.02 10.17 47.10
N ILE A 13 6.63 10.83 46.12
CA ILE A 13 6.17 10.95 44.73
C ILE A 13 6.19 9.55 44.10
N VAL A 14 5.03 9.03 43.70
CA VAL A 14 4.94 7.88 42.78
C VAL A 14 4.57 8.44 41.41
N ALA A 15 5.58 8.73 40.60
CA ALA A 15 5.41 9.01 39.18
C ALA A 15 5.29 7.67 38.45
N LEU A 16 4.05 7.29 38.11
CA LEU A 16 3.78 6.13 37.28
C LEU A 16 3.99 6.53 35.81
N LEU A 17 5.20 6.30 35.28
CA LEU A 17 5.49 6.43 33.86
C LEU A 17 4.85 5.27 33.09
N PHE A 18 3.69 5.52 32.48
CA PHE A 18 3.19 4.67 31.40
C PHE A 18 4.04 4.92 30.15
N LEU A 19 5.12 4.16 30.00
CA LEU A 19 5.74 3.95 28.70
C LEU A 19 4.80 3.07 27.87
N VAL A 20 3.91 3.70 27.11
CA VAL A 20 3.28 3.03 25.98
C VAL A 20 4.39 2.84 24.94
N GLY A 21 5.03 1.67 24.97
CA GLY A 21 5.88 1.23 23.87
C GLY A 21 5.00 1.12 22.64
N PHE A 22 5.07 2.11 21.76
CA PHE A 22 4.65 1.91 20.38
C PHE A 22 5.60 0.88 19.79
N VAL A 23 5.13 -0.36 19.64
CA VAL A 23 5.76 -1.32 18.73
C VAL A 23 5.55 -0.73 17.34
N THR A 24 6.49 0.09 16.88
CA THR A 24 6.58 0.40 15.46
C THR A 24 7.11 -0.86 14.80
N GLY A 25 6.21 -1.76 14.39
CA GLY A 25 6.58 -2.74 13.37
C GLY A 25 7.15 -1.94 12.20
N GLU A 26 8.42 -2.14 11.88
CA GLU A 26 9.06 -1.42 10.78
C GLU A 26 8.26 -1.73 9.51
N PHE A 27 7.72 -0.69 8.89
CA PHE A 27 7.11 -0.83 7.58
C PHE A 27 8.23 -1.19 6.59
N ASN A 28 8.25 -2.44 6.15
CA ASN A 28 9.21 -2.90 5.16
C ASN A 28 8.49 -3.71 4.07
N LEU A 29 8.42 -3.12 2.87
CA LEU A 29 7.88 -3.77 1.67
C LEU A 29 8.95 -4.48 0.83
N GLU A 30 10.23 -4.40 1.20
CA GLU A 30 11.32 -4.95 0.41
C GLU A 30 11.19 -6.48 0.26
N GLY A 31 11.41 -6.96 -0.97
CA GLY A 31 11.46 -8.37 -1.33
C GLY A 31 10.50 -8.74 -2.46
N SER A 32 10.39 -10.05 -2.69
CA SER A 32 9.53 -10.62 -3.72
C SER A 32 8.18 -11.04 -3.14
N TRP A 33 7.11 -10.74 -3.87
CA TRP A 33 5.74 -10.89 -3.42
C TRP A 33 4.88 -11.51 -4.52
N LYS A 34 3.94 -12.36 -4.11
CA LYS A 34 2.99 -13.01 -5.00
C LYS A 34 1.58 -12.81 -4.48
N GLU A 35 0.67 -12.46 -5.38
CA GLU A 35 -0.74 -12.31 -5.04
C GLU A 35 -1.38 -13.65 -4.69
N ASP A 36 -2.17 -13.67 -3.61
CA ASP A 36 -3.16 -14.71 -3.38
C ASP A 36 -4.44 -14.37 -4.14
N GLN A 37 -4.64 -15.01 -5.30
CA GLN A 37 -5.80 -14.78 -6.17
C GLN A 37 -7.15 -15.07 -5.49
N TYR A 38 -7.17 -15.90 -4.44
CA TYR A 38 -8.40 -16.26 -3.73
C TYR A 38 -8.84 -15.18 -2.73
N LYS A 39 -7.95 -14.24 -2.40
CA LYS A 39 -8.23 -13.08 -1.55
C LYS A 39 -8.51 -11.80 -2.36
N ARG A 40 -8.70 -11.95 -3.68
CA ARG A 40 -8.98 -10.84 -4.59
C ARG A 40 -10.44 -10.40 -4.49
N GLU A 41 -10.67 -9.10 -4.35
CA GLU A 41 -12.01 -8.53 -4.23
C GLU A 41 -12.25 -7.44 -5.30
N HIS A 42 -13.47 -7.40 -5.85
CA HIS A 42 -13.98 -6.32 -6.71
C HIS A 42 -13.19 -6.00 -7.98
N LEU A 43 -12.37 -6.94 -8.48
CA LEU A 43 -11.60 -6.75 -9.71
C LEU A 43 -12.50 -6.38 -10.90
N ASN A 44 -13.60 -7.11 -11.12
CA ASN A 44 -14.49 -6.85 -12.26
C ASN A 44 -15.09 -5.43 -12.22
N ASP A 45 -15.57 -5.01 -11.06
CA ASP A 45 -16.18 -3.69 -10.86
C ASP A 45 -15.15 -2.59 -11.08
N PHE A 46 -13.92 -2.81 -10.61
CA PHE A 46 -12.81 -1.88 -10.82
C PHE A 46 -12.43 -1.76 -12.30
N LEU A 47 -12.28 -2.90 -12.99
CA LEU A 47 -12.00 -2.91 -14.43
C LEU A 47 -13.12 -2.24 -15.22
N TYR A 48 -14.38 -2.39 -14.79
CA TYR A 48 -15.50 -1.65 -15.37
C TYR A 48 -15.34 -0.14 -15.19
N ALA A 49 -15.01 0.30 -13.97
CA ALA A 49 -14.91 1.71 -13.61
C ALA A 49 -13.80 2.45 -14.39
N ILE A 50 -12.66 1.80 -14.64
CA ILE A 50 -11.57 2.36 -15.45
C ILE A 50 -11.82 2.27 -16.96
N GLY A 51 -13.04 1.90 -17.39
CA GLY A 51 -13.44 1.89 -18.79
C GLY A 51 -12.95 0.67 -19.59
N MET A 52 -12.49 -0.41 -18.95
CA MET A 52 -12.07 -1.61 -19.67
C MET A 52 -13.26 -2.25 -20.39
N SER A 53 -13.05 -2.63 -21.66
CA SER A 53 -14.07 -3.27 -22.48
C SER A 53 -14.54 -4.60 -21.89
N TRP A 54 -15.83 -4.90 -22.05
CA TRP A 54 -16.47 -6.04 -21.40
C TRP A 54 -15.85 -7.40 -21.76
N PHE A 55 -15.44 -7.60 -23.02
CA PHE A 55 -14.77 -8.82 -23.47
C PHE A 55 -13.44 -9.05 -22.74
N LYS A 56 -12.64 -7.98 -22.55
CA LYS A 56 -11.38 -8.04 -21.80
C LYS A 56 -11.64 -8.31 -20.31
N ARG A 57 -12.69 -7.71 -19.72
CA ARG A 57 -13.07 -7.96 -18.32
C ARG A 57 -13.49 -9.41 -18.09
N VAL A 58 -14.33 -9.99 -18.95
CA VAL A 58 -14.74 -11.40 -18.83
C VAL A 58 -13.52 -12.31 -18.86
N TYR A 59 -12.61 -12.12 -19.81
CA TYR A 59 -11.38 -12.92 -19.90
C TYR A 59 -10.46 -12.78 -18.67
N VAL A 60 -10.24 -11.53 -18.22
CA VAL A 60 -9.40 -11.23 -17.05
C VAL A 60 -10.01 -11.81 -15.77
N THR A 61 -11.33 -11.86 -15.66
CA THR A 61 -12.04 -12.37 -14.47
C THR A 61 -12.29 -13.88 -14.52
N SER A 62 -12.33 -14.50 -15.71
CA SER A 62 -12.55 -15.94 -15.90
C SER A 62 -11.27 -16.77 -15.86
N THR A 63 -10.11 -16.13 -15.98
CA THR A 63 -8.81 -16.81 -16.02
C THR A 63 -8.17 -16.78 -14.64
N SER A 64 -7.62 -17.90 -14.20
CA SER A 64 -6.78 -17.95 -13.00
C SER A 64 -5.39 -17.40 -13.36
N TRP A 65 -4.98 -16.35 -12.65
CA TRP A 65 -3.68 -15.71 -12.78
C TRP A 65 -3.39 -14.92 -11.51
N GLU A 66 -2.10 -14.73 -11.24
CA GLU A 66 -1.59 -14.10 -10.02
C GLU A 66 -0.65 -12.97 -10.42
N ASN A 67 -0.76 -11.81 -9.77
CA ASN A 67 0.24 -10.76 -9.89
C ASN A 67 1.50 -11.11 -9.09
N THR A 68 2.65 -10.62 -9.54
CA THR A 68 3.88 -10.60 -8.73
C THR A 68 4.39 -9.17 -8.57
N GLN A 69 5.07 -8.89 -7.47
CA GLN A 69 5.81 -7.65 -7.25
C GLN A 69 7.16 -7.98 -6.64
N ASN A 70 8.25 -7.53 -7.24
CA ASN A 70 9.55 -7.43 -6.59
C ASN A 70 9.77 -5.96 -6.23
N ILE A 71 9.98 -5.68 -4.95
CA ILE A 71 10.11 -4.33 -4.41
C ILE A 71 11.51 -4.18 -3.84
N GLU A 72 12.27 -3.25 -4.40
CA GLU A 72 13.57 -2.81 -3.89
C GLU A 72 13.39 -1.44 -3.24
N VAL A 73 14.02 -1.25 -2.08
CA VAL A 73 13.90 -0.02 -1.29
C VAL A 73 15.30 0.55 -1.03
N ASP A 74 15.53 1.79 -1.47
CA ASP A 74 16.75 2.56 -1.20
C ASP A 74 16.37 3.91 -0.60
N GLY A 75 16.34 3.97 0.74
CA GLY A 75 15.88 5.13 1.48
C GLY A 75 14.41 5.44 1.22
N ASP A 76 14.13 6.55 0.53
CA ASP A 76 12.79 6.98 0.13
C ASP A 76 12.40 6.51 -1.29
N LYS A 77 13.30 5.81 -1.98
CA LYS A 77 13.06 5.29 -3.33
C LYS A 77 12.51 3.88 -3.28
N TYR A 78 11.46 3.66 -4.05
CA TYR A 78 10.83 2.37 -4.25
C TYR A 78 10.92 2.01 -5.72
N HIS A 79 11.61 0.92 -6.03
CA HIS A 79 11.62 0.33 -7.37
C HIS A 79 10.77 -0.94 -7.34
N ILE A 80 9.75 -1.00 -8.18
CA ILE A 80 8.76 -2.08 -8.18
C ILE A 80 8.70 -2.66 -9.59
N THR A 81 9.06 -3.93 -9.69
CA THR A 81 8.94 -4.71 -10.93
C THR A 81 7.98 -5.87 -10.73
N GLY A 82 7.48 -6.47 -11.79
CA GLY A 82 6.63 -7.66 -11.65
C GLY A 82 5.86 -7.99 -12.92
N VAL A 83 4.90 -8.91 -12.78
CA VAL A 83 3.96 -9.24 -13.85
C VAL A 83 2.52 -9.03 -13.39
N LYS A 84 1.67 -8.60 -14.33
CA LYS A 84 0.25 -8.37 -14.09
C LYS A 84 -0.68 -8.99 -15.12
N GLY A 85 -1.86 -9.37 -14.66
CA GLY A 85 -2.96 -9.83 -15.50
C GLY A 85 -2.73 -11.20 -16.15
N PRO A 86 -3.74 -11.69 -16.90
CA PRO A 86 -3.71 -13.02 -17.52
C PRO A 86 -2.65 -13.18 -18.62
N HIS A 87 -2.16 -12.09 -19.19
CA HIS A 87 -1.10 -12.10 -20.20
C HIS A 87 0.30 -11.99 -19.61
N ALA A 88 0.43 -11.99 -18.27
CA ALA A 88 1.70 -11.82 -17.57
C ALA A 88 2.49 -10.59 -18.08
N GLU A 89 1.80 -9.47 -18.27
CA GLU A 89 2.44 -8.23 -18.73
C GLU A 89 3.43 -7.75 -17.69
N SER A 90 4.70 -7.61 -18.07
CA SER A 90 5.71 -7.07 -17.17
C SER A 90 5.51 -5.57 -16.95
N PHE A 91 5.82 -5.10 -15.75
CA PHE A 91 5.89 -3.68 -15.44
C PHE A 91 7.14 -3.38 -14.63
N ASP A 92 7.61 -2.14 -14.74
CA ASP A 92 8.79 -1.60 -14.08
C ASP A 92 8.50 -0.13 -13.76
N ILE A 93 8.42 0.19 -12.47
CA ILE A 93 8.06 1.52 -11.99
C ILE A 93 8.93 1.91 -10.82
N SER A 94 9.35 3.17 -10.80
CA SER A 94 10.10 3.75 -9.68
C SER A 94 9.35 4.93 -9.11
N PHE A 95 9.44 5.10 -7.79
CA PHE A 95 8.88 6.25 -7.07
C PHE A 95 9.87 6.78 -6.05
N VAL A 96 9.78 8.08 -5.76
CA VAL A 96 10.33 8.68 -4.55
C VAL A 96 9.13 8.99 -3.65
N ALA A 97 9.17 8.55 -2.39
CA ALA A 97 8.07 8.67 -1.45
C ALA A 97 7.99 10.07 -0.79
N ASP A 98 8.15 11.13 -1.59
CA ASP A 98 8.18 12.54 -1.17
C ASP A 98 6.90 13.33 -1.53
N ASN A 99 5.96 12.68 -2.20
CA ASN A 99 4.71 13.22 -2.74
C ASN A 99 4.88 14.41 -3.72
N ILE A 100 6.06 14.57 -4.32
CA ILE A 100 6.41 15.70 -5.19
C ILE A 100 7.07 15.22 -6.48
N THR A 101 7.96 14.23 -6.39
CA THR A 101 8.64 13.66 -7.55
C THR A 101 7.65 12.90 -8.43
N VAL A 102 7.46 13.39 -9.65
CA VAL A 102 6.60 12.78 -10.66
C VAL A 102 7.39 11.73 -11.44
N THR A 103 6.81 10.55 -11.63
CA THR A 103 7.36 9.49 -12.48
C THR A 103 6.34 9.04 -13.51
N ASP A 104 6.83 8.70 -14.71
CA ASP A 104 5.97 8.23 -15.80
C ASP A 104 5.58 6.77 -15.55
N ILE A 105 4.27 6.52 -15.44
CA ILE A 105 3.72 5.19 -15.18
C ILE A 105 3.06 4.64 -16.44
N PRO A 106 3.69 3.68 -17.14
CA PRO A 106 3.08 3.04 -18.29
C PRO A 106 1.96 2.10 -17.82
N MET A 107 0.72 2.44 -18.13
CA MET A 107 -0.43 1.63 -17.71
C MET A 107 -0.63 0.37 -18.58
N GLY A 108 0.08 0.28 -19.71
CA GLY A 108 0.05 -0.86 -20.62
C GLY A 108 -1.34 -1.03 -21.25
N SER A 109 -1.90 -2.25 -21.23
CA SER A 109 -3.23 -2.49 -21.80
C SER A 109 -4.39 -1.80 -21.07
N LEU A 110 -4.12 -1.20 -19.90
CA LEU A 110 -5.09 -0.43 -19.10
C LEU A 110 -5.20 1.04 -19.54
N GLY A 111 -4.25 1.56 -20.32
CA GLY A 111 -4.24 2.96 -20.74
C GLY A 111 -2.88 3.46 -21.21
N GLY A 112 -2.80 4.75 -21.52
CA GLY A 112 -1.54 5.43 -21.86
C GLY A 112 -0.57 5.57 -20.68
N VAL A 113 0.27 6.61 -20.73
CA VAL A 113 1.17 6.95 -19.63
C VAL A 113 0.46 7.90 -18.67
N MET A 114 0.57 7.65 -17.37
CA MET A 114 0.06 8.51 -16.31
C MET A 114 1.20 9.11 -15.49
N ASP A 115 0.97 10.25 -14.87
CA ASP A 115 1.91 10.87 -13.95
C ASP A 115 1.72 10.27 -12.55
N GLY A 116 2.76 9.66 -11.99
CA GLY A 116 2.74 9.00 -10.70
C GLY A 116 3.49 9.79 -9.62
N THR A 117 2.91 9.93 -8.44
CA THR A 117 3.63 10.36 -7.22
C THR A 117 3.42 9.34 -6.09
N ALA A 118 4.31 9.32 -5.09
CA ALA A 118 4.16 8.43 -3.95
C ALA A 118 4.43 9.13 -2.61
N GLU A 119 3.80 8.63 -1.54
CA GLU A 119 3.96 9.16 -0.18
C GLU A 119 3.99 7.98 0.80
N LEU A 120 4.98 7.93 1.69
CA LEU A 120 4.95 7.03 2.84
C LEU A 120 4.31 7.74 4.05
N LYS A 121 3.13 7.29 4.46
CA LYS A 121 2.39 7.91 5.56
C LYS A 121 1.81 6.87 6.50
N ASN A 122 2.15 6.96 7.78
CA ASN A 122 1.65 6.06 8.83
C ASN A 122 1.86 4.57 8.52
N GLY A 123 3.03 4.22 7.96
CA GLY A 123 3.33 2.83 7.57
C GLY A 123 2.49 2.31 6.40
N VAL A 124 2.06 3.20 5.52
CA VAL A 124 1.36 2.86 4.27
C VAL A 124 2.03 3.61 3.13
N LEU A 125 2.47 2.89 2.11
CA LEU A 125 2.94 3.51 0.87
C LEU A 125 1.73 3.80 -0.01
N TYR A 126 1.45 5.08 -0.22
CA TYR A 126 0.45 5.56 -1.16
C TYR A 126 1.10 5.88 -2.50
N THR A 127 0.38 5.62 -3.58
CA THR A 127 0.75 6.06 -4.92
C THR A 127 -0.47 6.74 -5.55
N TYR A 128 -0.27 7.87 -6.21
CA TYR A 128 -1.32 8.64 -6.87
C TYR A 128 -1.02 8.68 -8.36
N LEU A 129 -1.98 8.31 -9.20
CA LEU A 129 -1.84 8.35 -10.65
C LEU A 129 -2.76 9.41 -11.22
N ALA A 130 -2.17 10.41 -11.86
CA ALA A 130 -2.85 11.50 -12.53
C ALA A 130 -2.82 11.33 -14.04
N ASN A 131 -3.93 11.72 -14.67
CA ASN A 131 -4.01 11.81 -16.11
C ASN A 131 -3.07 12.93 -16.61
N LYS A 132 -2.17 12.59 -17.52
CA LYS A 132 -1.10 13.49 -17.97
C LYS A 132 -1.59 14.74 -18.73
N GLU A 133 -2.77 14.65 -19.35
CA GLU A 133 -3.35 15.77 -20.09
C GLU A 133 -4.13 16.72 -19.19
N THR A 134 -4.81 16.20 -18.17
CA THR A 134 -5.72 16.99 -17.32
C THR A 134 -5.14 17.32 -15.95
N GLY A 135 -4.11 16.61 -15.51
CA GLY A 135 -3.54 16.68 -14.15
C GLY A 135 -4.46 16.13 -13.05
N ILE A 136 -5.61 15.54 -13.41
CA ILE A 136 -6.58 15.01 -12.45
C ILE A 136 -6.11 13.64 -11.96
N VAL A 137 -6.06 13.46 -10.63
CA VAL A 137 -5.78 12.16 -10.02
C VAL A 137 -6.97 11.23 -10.23
N GLU A 138 -6.75 10.15 -10.98
CA GLU A 138 -7.79 9.16 -11.31
C GLU A 138 -7.67 7.91 -10.45
N MET A 139 -6.47 7.59 -9.95
CA MET A 139 -6.24 6.42 -9.10
C MET A 139 -5.44 6.75 -7.85
N LYS A 140 -5.83 6.11 -6.75
CA LYS A 140 -5.06 6.06 -5.51
C LYS A 140 -4.80 4.62 -5.14
N ILE A 141 -3.53 4.26 -5.06
CA ILE A 141 -3.05 2.94 -4.69
C ILE A 141 -2.49 3.01 -3.27
N SER A 142 -2.72 1.99 -2.45
CA SER A 142 -2.08 1.84 -1.15
C SER A 142 -1.53 0.43 -0.96
N ARG A 143 -0.30 0.34 -0.44
CA ARG A 143 0.33 -0.90 0.04
C ARG A 143 0.51 -0.79 1.54
N LYS A 144 -0.15 -1.67 2.29
CA LYS A 144 -0.14 -1.68 3.76
C LYS A 144 0.20 -3.07 4.26
N MET A 145 1.22 -3.18 5.11
CA MET A 145 1.52 -4.43 5.80
C MET A 145 0.32 -4.86 6.66
N ILE A 146 -0.01 -6.14 6.60
CA ILE A 146 -1.05 -6.78 7.40
C ILE A 146 -0.42 -7.90 8.24
N ASP A 147 -1.22 -8.54 9.08
CA ASP A 147 -0.79 -9.72 9.82
C ASP A 147 -0.32 -10.81 8.84
N ASP A 148 0.67 -11.57 9.27
CA ASP A 148 1.25 -12.66 8.50
C ASP A 148 0.17 -13.68 8.09
N ILE A 149 0.32 -14.23 6.90
CA ILE A 149 -0.53 -15.29 6.36
C ILE A 149 0.34 -16.52 6.20
N ASP A 150 -0.05 -17.62 6.87
CA ASP A 150 0.73 -18.86 6.91
C ASP A 150 2.19 -18.62 7.33
N GLU A 151 2.39 -17.82 8.38
CA GLU A 151 3.70 -17.43 8.95
C GLU A 151 4.60 -16.63 7.99
N LYS A 152 4.02 -16.07 6.91
CA LYS A 152 4.75 -15.23 5.96
C LYS A 152 4.26 -13.79 6.00
N PRO A 153 5.18 -12.80 5.92
CA PRO A 153 4.81 -11.41 5.77
C PRO A 153 3.85 -11.22 4.61
N ALA A 154 2.83 -10.41 4.83
CA ALA A 154 1.82 -10.09 3.84
C ALA A 154 1.51 -8.59 3.80
N PHE A 155 1.13 -8.09 2.64
CA PHE A 155 0.57 -6.76 2.51
C PHE A 155 -0.74 -6.77 1.73
N GLU A 156 -1.61 -5.84 2.10
CA GLU A 156 -2.82 -5.52 1.37
C GLU A 156 -2.50 -4.46 0.31
N PHE A 157 -2.91 -4.75 -0.93
CA PHE A 157 -2.92 -3.82 -2.05
C PHE A 157 -4.36 -3.33 -2.26
N LYS A 158 -4.57 -2.02 -2.22
CA LYS A 158 -5.85 -1.41 -2.59
C LYS A 158 -5.64 -0.42 -3.72
N ASN A 159 -6.48 -0.50 -4.76
CA ASN A 159 -6.52 0.49 -5.83
C ASN A 159 -7.92 1.11 -5.90
N VAL A 160 -8.00 2.41 -5.67
CA VAL A 160 -9.24 3.18 -5.71
C VAL A 160 -9.27 3.97 -7.01
N HIS A 161 -10.32 3.75 -7.82
CA HIS A 161 -10.63 4.64 -8.93
C HIS A 161 -11.38 5.86 -8.36
N ILE A 162 -10.68 6.98 -8.23
CA ILE A 162 -11.15 8.18 -7.54
C ILE A 162 -12.48 8.71 -8.12
N PRO A 163 -12.68 8.80 -9.45
CA PRO A 163 -13.93 9.33 -10.01
C PRO A 163 -15.18 8.52 -9.65
N SER A 164 -15.06 7.19 -9.53
CA SER A 164 -16.21 6.32 -9.23
C SER A 164 -16.28 5.84 -7.78
N GLY A 165 -15.20 5.97 -7.02
CA GLY A 165 -15.06 5.43 -5.67
C GLY A 165 -14.91 3.90 -5.60
N VAL A 166 -14.85 3.20 -6.74
CA VAL A 166 -14.71 1.74 -6.78
C VAL A 166 -13.32 1.32 -6.33
N VAL A 167 -13.26 0.28 -5.50
CA VAL A 167 -12.02 -0.22 -4.88
C VAL A 167 -11.75 -1.64 -5.33
N TYR A 168 -10.59 -1.88 -5.91
CA TYR A 168 -9.99 -3.19 -6.08
C TYR A 168 -9.10 -3.53 -4.88
N LYS A 169 -9.21 -4.75 -4.35
CA LYS A 169 -8.29 -5.24 -3.31
C LYS A 169 -7.63 -6.55 -3.72
N ALA A 170 -6.37 -6.69 -3.32
CA ALA A 170 -5.60 -7.90 -3.43
C ALA A 170 -4.70 -8.06 -2.20
N VAL A 171 -4.30 -9.28 -1.91
CA VAL A 171 -3.34 -9.61 -0.85
C VAL A 171 -2.11 -10.22 -1.48
N PHE A 172 -0.94 -9.73 -1.09
CA PHE A 172 0.35 -10.21 -1.55
C PHE A 172 1.10 -10.86 -0.38
N ILE A 173 1.62 -12.06 -0.61
CA ILE A 173 2.36 -12.85 0.37
C ILE A 173 3.83 -12.91 -0.06
N LYS A 174 4.74 -12.69 0.89
CA LYS A 174 6.18 -12.70 0.63
C LYS A 174 6.64 -14.07 0.14
N GLN A 175 7.51 -14.07 -0.86
CA GLN A 175 8.14 -15.27 -1.40
C GLN A 175 9.51 -15.47 -0.71
N ASN A 176 9.91 -16.73 -0.56
CA ASN A 176 11.18 -17.11 0.05
C ASN A 176 12.35 -16.88 -0.90
#